data_AF-A0A1J3HAM5-F1
#
_entry.id   AF-A0A1J3HAM5-F1
#
_cell.length_a   1.000
_cell.length_b   1.000
_cell.length_c   1.000
_cell.angle_alpha   90.00
_cell.angle_beta   90.00
_cell.angle_gamma   90.00
#
_symmetry.space_group_name_H-M   'P 1'
#
loop_
_entity.id
_entity.type
_entity.pdbx_description
1 polymer ?
#
loop_
_entity_poly.entity_id
_entity_poly.type
_entity_poly.pdbx_seq_one_letter_code
_entity_poly.pdbx_strand_id
1 'polypeptide(L)'
;GLRQGDPLSPYLFILCTEILITNLKKAEELKKITGLKIARASPAVSHLLFADDSLFFCKANGEESRVLLQILKEYEITSGQQINFTKSSVQFGHTVDAGVRAEVHQILGIGNVGGMGNYLGIPESLGGAKTKIFSFLVDRQQKRINGWTSKWLSKGGKEVLIKSVVSALPMHVMSCFRLPKGVTNKLSSAVSNFWWSNNGQTRGMHWLAWKKLCRHKN
;
A
#
# COMPACT_ATOMS: atom_id res chain seq x y z
N GLY A 1 -14.84 4.11 -22.44
CA GLY A 1 -14.78 3.66 -21.04
C GLY A 1 -15.28 2.24 -20.94
N LEU A 2 -14.59 1.39 -20.18
CA LEU A 2 -14.96 -0.02 -19.98
C LEU A 2 -16.02 -0.15 -18.88
N ARG A 3 -16.89 -1.17 -18.98
CA ARG A 3 -17.99 -1.35 -18.03
C ARG A 3 -17.48 -1.95 -16.73
N GLN A 4 -17.73 -1.28 -15.60
CA GLN A 4 -17.39 -1.81 -14.29
C GLN A 4 -18.19 -3.08 -14.00
N GLY A 5 -17.51 -4.18 -13.63
CA GLY A 5 -18.13 -5.48 -13.36
C GLY A 5 -18.16 -6.45 -14.54
N ASP A 6 -17.68 -6.05 -15.72
CA ASP A 6 -17.44 -6.96 -16.83
C ASP A 6 -16.12 -7.74 -16.63
N PRO A 7 -16.13 -9.09 -16.67
CA PRO A 7 -14.92 -9.90 -16.48
C PRO A 7 -13.80 -9.64 -17.51
N LEU A 8 -14.11 -9.08 -18.69
CA LEU A 8 -13.11 -8.76 -19.72
C LEU A 8 -12.41 -7.41 -19.51
N SER A 9 -13.09 -6.48 -18.83
CA SER A 9 -12.60 -5.12 -18.66
C SER A 9 -11.22 -5.02 -17.95
N PRO A 10 -10.92 -5.84 -16.92
CA PRO A 10 -9.58 -5.87 -16.32
C PRO A 10 -8.47 -6.28 -17.29
N TYR A 11 -8.74 -7.25 -18.18
CA TYR A 11 -7.75 -7.72 -19.15
C TYR A 11 -7.44 -6.66 -20.20
N LEU A 12 -8.47 -5.98 -20.69
CA LEU A 12 -8.29 -4.87 -21.63
C LEU A 12 -7.50 -3.72 -21.00
N PHE A 13 -7.74 -3.43 -19.72
CA PHE A 13 -6.95 -2.46 -18.99
C PHE A 13 -5.47 -2.87 -18.92
N ILE A 14 -5.18 -4.13 -18.57
CA ILE A 14 -3.81 -4.67 -18.52
C ILE A 14 -3.13 -4.57 -19.89
N LEU A 15 -3.83 -4.94 -20.98
CA LEU A 15 -3.29 -4.84 -22.34
C LEU A 15 -2.95 -3.40 -22.72
N CYS A 16 -3.79 -2.43 -22.36
CA CYS A 16 -3.46 -1.02 -22.57
C CYS A 16 -2.22 -0.63 -21.76
N THR A 17 -2.12 -1.02 -20.48
CA THR A 17 -0.96 -0.71 -19.65
C THR A 17 0.34 -1.36 -20.13
N GLU A 18 0.27 -2.48 -20.86
CA GLU A 18 1.45 -3.14 -21.44
C GLU A 18 2.22 -2.21 -22.40
N ILE A 19 1.51 -1.33 -23.11
CA ILE A 19 2.12 -0.32 -23.99
C ILE A 19 2.98 0.65 -23.17
N LEU A 20 2.47 1.10 -22.02
CA LEU A 20 3.21 1.98 -21.11
C LEU A 20 4.46 1.28 -20.55
N ILE A 21 4.29 0.03 -20.09
CA ILE A 21 5.38 -0.82 -19.59
C ILE A 21 6.47 -0.97 -20.65
N THR A 22 6.07 -1.24 -21.90
CA THR A 22 6.99 -1.44 -23.02
C THR A 22 7.77 -0.17 -23.34
N ASN A 23 7.11 0.99 -23.33
CA ASN A 23 7.78 2.28 -23.55
C ASN A 23 8.77 2.62 -22.43
N LEU A 24 8.43 2.33 -21.17
CA LEU A 24 9.33 2.51 -20.02
C LEU A 24 10.55 1.59 -20.10
N LYS A 25 10.34 0.30 -20.42
CA LYS A 25 11.45 -0.66 -20.60
C LYS A 25 12.38 -0.22 -21.73
N LYS A 26 11.83 0.22 -22.86
CA LYS A 26 12.62 0.76 -23.97
C LYS A 26 13.43 1.99 -23.57
N ALA A 27 12.86 2.90 -22.78
CA ALA A 27 13.58 4.05 -22.26
C ALA A 27 14.70 3.65 -21.28
N GLU A 28 14.48 2.62 -20.47
CA GLU A 28 15.48 2.05 -19.55
C GLU A 28 16.63 1.35 -20.30
N GLU A 29 16.33 0.57 -21.35
CA GLU A 29 17.32 -0.06 -22.24
C GLU A 29 18.20 0.98 -22.95
N LEU A 30 17.59 2.09 -23.38
CA LEU A 30 18.28 3.23 -23.99
C LEU A 30 19.00 4.13 -22.96
N LYS A 31 19.00 3.77 -21.67
CA LYS A 31 19.57 4.54 -20.55
C LYS A 31 19.02 5.96 -20.43
N LYS A 32 17.80 6.20 -20.91
CA LYS A 32 17.07 7.47 -20.75
C LYS A 32 16.31 7.56 -19.43
N ILE A 33 16.04 6.42 -18.79
CA ILE A 33 15.47 6.33 -17.44
C ILE A 33 16.33 5.36 -16.64
N THR A 34 16.66 5.75 -15.40
CA THR A 34 17.38 4.89 -14.46
C THR A 34 16.40 4.35 -13.41
N GLY A 35 16.09 3.06 -13.48
CA GLY A 35 15.25 2.39 -12.49
C GLY A 35 15.92 2.27 -11.10
N LEU A 36 15.10 2.10 -10.06
CA LEU A 36 15.57 1.91 -8.69
C LEU A 36 16.16 0.50 -8.51
N LYS A 37 17.37 0.42 -7.95
CA LYS A 37 18.00 -0.85 -7.55
C LYS A 37 18.06 -0.96 -6.03
N ILE A 38 17.55 -2.06 -5.49
CA ILE A 38 17.55 -2.35 -4.05
C ILE A 38 18.91 -2.92 -3.61
N ALA A 39 19.56 -3.70 -4.47
CA ALA A 39 20.89 -4.26 -4.25
C ALA A 39 21.72 -4.24 -5.53
N ARG A 40 23.05 -4.35 -5.43
CA ARG A 40 23.96 -4.31 -6.60
C ARG A 40 23.61 -5.35 -7.67
N ALA A 41 23.16 -6.54 -7.24
CA ALA A 41 22.77 -7.65 -8.11
C ALA A 41 21.25 -7.75 -8.35
N SER A 42 20.44 -6.79 -7.87
CA SER A 42 18.99 -6.82 -8.12
C SER A 42 18.66 -6.20 -9.49
N PRO A 43 17.60 -6.66 -10.17
CA PRO A 43 17.07 -5.94 -11.32
C PRO A 43 16.70 -4.51 -10.93
N ALA A 44 16.81 -3.60 -11.88
CA ALA A 44 16.27 -2.25 -11.72
C ALA A 44 14.75 -2.28 -11.91
N VAL A 45 14.06 -1.47 -11.12
CA VAL A 45 12.60 -1.31 -11.19
C VAL A 45 12.30 0.14 -11.52
N SER A 46 11.79 0.39 -12.73
CA SER A 46 11.38 1.72 -13.19
C SER A 46 9.91 2.02 -12.87
N HIS A 47 9.07 1.02 -12.62
CA HIS A 47 7.65 1.20 -12.35
C HIS A 47 7.04 0.06 -11.54
N LEU A 48 5.96 0.35 -10.81
CA LEU A 48 5.05 -0.61 -10.18
C LEU A 48 3.63 -0.17 -10.50
N LEU A 49 2.86 -1.02 -11.19
CA LEU A 49 1.51 -0.70 -11.65
C LEU A 49 0.53 -1.67 -10.99
N PHE A 50 -0.52 -1.15 -10.37
CA PHE A 50 -1.62 -1.93 -9.84
C PHE A 50 -2.95 -1.23 -10.09
N ALA A 51 -3.73 -1.71 -11.06
CA ALA A 51 -4.96 -1.06 -11.49
C ALA A 51 -4.73 0.44 -11.75
N ASP A 52 -5.41 1.32 -11.01
CA ASP A 52 -5.27 2.78 -11.08
C ASP A 52 -4.12 3.36 -10.26
N ASP A 53 -3.52 2.59 -9.35
CA ASP A 53 -2.39 3.02 -8.54
C ASP A 53 -1.07 2.70 -9.26
N SER A 54 -0.38 3.75 -9.73
CA SER A 54 0.86 3.64 -10.49
C SER A 54 2.00 4.39 -9.80
N LEU A 55 3.13 3.70 -9.58
CA LEU A 55 4.38 4.27 -9.09
C LEU A 55 5.44 4.21 -10.18
N PHE A 56 6.17 5.31 -10.35
CA PHE A 56 7.28 5.43 -11.30
C PHE A 56 8.55 5.83 -10.57
N PHE A 57 9.66 5.22 -10.95
CA PHE A 57 10.99 5.47 -10.38
C PHE A 57 11.92 5.96 -11.48
N CYS A 58 12.55 7.10 -11.25
CA CYS A 58 13.59 7.67 -12.09
C CYS A 58 14.59 8.43 -11.21
N LYS A 59 15.74 8.78 -11.78
CA LYS A 59 16.71 9.65 -11.11
C LYS A 59 16.14 11.06 -11.00
N ALA A 60 16.37 11.72 -9.86
CA ALA A 60 15.97 13.11 -9.67
C ALA A 60 16.87 14.05 -10.47
N ASN A 61 16.59 14.20 -11.77
CA ASN A 61 17.18 15.19 -12.67
C ASN A 61 16.13 15.66 -13.68
N GLY A 62 16.38 16.80 -14.32
CA GLY A 62 15.44 17.33 -15.32
C GLY A 62 15.33 16.46 -16.58
N GLU A 63 16.41 15.80 -16.99
CA GLU A 63 16.43 14.98 -18.21
C GLU A 63 15.51 13.76 -18.12
N GLU A 64 15.68 12.91 -17.09
CA GLU A 64 14.84 11.71 -16.92
C GLU A 64 13.40 12.09 -16.60
N SER A 65 13.18 13.19 -15.87
CA SER A 65 11.82 13.69 -15.58
C SER A 65 11.08 14.12 -16.86
N ARG A 66 11.77 14.74 -17.82
CA ARG A 66 11.19 15.10 -19.13
C ARG A 66 10.87 13.84 -19.96
N VAL A 67 11.75 12.85 -19.95
CA VAL A 67 11.53 11.56 -20.63
C VAL A 67 10.31 10.85 -20.03
N LEU A 68 10.21 10.79 -18.70
CA LEU A 68 9.05 10.20 -18.03
C LEU A 68 7.76 10.92 -18.42
N LEU A 69 7.74 12.26 -18.37
CA LEU A 69 6.56 13.03 -18.77
C LEU A 69 6.18 12.80 -20.23
N GLN A 70 7.17 12.69 -21.13
CA GLN A 70 6.93 12.41 -22.54
C GLN A 70 6.24 11.06 -22.73
N ILE A 71 6.75 10.00 -22.09
CA ILE A 71 6.16 8.66 -22.15
C ILE A 71 4.74 8.67 -21.62
N LEU A 72 4.50 9.36 -20.51
CA LEU A 72 3.17 9.50 -19.91
C LEU A 72 2.20 10.20 -20.87
N LYS A 73 2.59 11.32 -21.49
CA LYS A 73 1.75 12.02 -22.47
C LYS A 73 1.48 11.19 -23.72
N GLU A 74 2.49 10.48 -24.24
CA GLU A 74 2.32 9.59 -25.39
C GLU A 74 1.35 8.45 -25.07
N TYR A 75 1.41 7.92 -23.84
CA TYR A 75 0.44 6.96 -23.35
C TYR A 75 -0.97 7.55 -23.25
N GLU A 76 -1.14 8.77 -22.74
CA GLU A 76 -2.46 9.42 -22.65
C GLU A 76 -3.11 9.58 -24.03
N ILE A 77 -2.32 10.01 -25.03
CA ILE A 77 -2.77 10.20 -26.40
C ILE A 77 -3.14 8.86 -27.05
N THR A 78 -2.30 7.83 -26.86
CA THR A 78 -2.46 6.53 -27.54
C THR A 78 -3.57 5.69 -26.91
N SER A 79 -3.66 5.68 -25.57
CA SER A 79 -4.63 4.87 -24.83
C SER A 79 -5.97 5.57 -24.60
N GLY A 80 -5.99 6.91 -24.68
CA GLY A 80 -7.13 7.73 -24.27
C GLY A 80 -7.35 7.78 -22.74
N GLN A 81 -6.47 7.18 -21.94
CA GLN A 81 -6.51 7.26 -20.48
C GLN A 81 -5.76 8.51 -20.00
N GLN A 82 -6.40 9.33 -19.17
CA GLN A 82 -5.77 10.54 -18.65
C GLN A 82 -5.19 10.32 -17.25
N ILE A 83 -3.98 10.81 -17.03
CA ILE A 83 -3.30 10.79 -15.74
C ILE A 83 -3.85 11.93 -14.90
N ASN A 84 -4.24 11.59 -13.68
CA ASN A 84 -4.76 12.57 -12.74
C ASN A 84 -3.62 13.24 -11.97
N PHE A 85 -2.98 14.25 -12.58
CA PHE A 85 -1.91 15.03 -11.95
C PHE A 85 -2.31 15.69 -10.62
N THR A 86 -3.61 15.95 -10.38
CA THR A 86 -4.09 16.50 -9.10
C THR A 86 -4.07 15.50 -7.96
N LYS A 87 -4.21 14.21 -8.27
CA LYS A 87 -4.07 13.11 -7.30
C LYS A 87 -2.65 12.56 -7.22
N SER A 88 -1.86 12.74 -8.27
CA SER A 88 -0.45 12.37 -8.28
C SER A 88 0.35 13.16 -7.23
N SER A 89 1.41 12.53 -6.73
CA SER A 89 2.35 13.11 -5.78
C SER A 89 3.78 12.72 -6.15
N VAL A 90 4.75 13.59 -5.85
CA VAL A 90 6.17 13.29 -6.04
C VAL A 90 6.85 13.17 -4.68
N GLN A 91 7.70 12.15 -4.55
CA GLN A 91 8.54 11.95 -3.37
C GLN A 91 10.01 11.95 -3.76
N PHE A 92 10.82 12.72 -3.02
CA PHE A 92 12.25 12.83 -3.25
C PHE A 92 13.04 12.12 -2.15
N GLY A 93 14.21 11.60 -2.52
CA GLY A 93 15.19 11.12 -1.56
C GLY A 93 15.73 12.27 -0.68
N HIS A 94 16.17 11.93 0.52
CA HIS A 94 16.67 12.91 1.50
C HIS A 94 17.92 13.68 1.02
N THR A 95 18.65 13.13 0.05
CA THR A 95 19.89 13.69 -0.50
C THR A 95 19.68 14.61 -1.72
N VAL A 96 18.44 14.75 -2.21
CA VAL A 96 18.15 15.58 -3.39
C VAL A 96 18.10 17.05 -2.99
N ASP A 97 18.86 17.89 -3.70
CA ASP A 97 18.93 19.34 -3.48
C ASP A 97 17.59 20.04 -3.77
N ALA A 98 17.34 21.17 -3.09
CA ALA A 98 16.10 21.93 -3.23
C ALA A 98 15.90 22.49 -4.66
N GLY A 99 16.97 22.90 -5.34
CA GLY A 99 16.90 23.41 -6.71
C GLY A 99 16.45 22.33 -7.69
N VAL A 100 17.00 21.12 -7.55
CA VAL A 100 16.61 19.95 -8.36
C VAL A 100 15.15 19.57 -8.12
N ARG A 101 14.69 19.61 -6.86
CA ARG A 101 13.26 19.36 -6.56
C ARG A 101 12.35 20.35 -7.27
N ALA A 102 12.69 21.64 -7.22
CA ALA A 102 11.92 22.68 -7.89
C ALA A 102 11.89 22.49 -9.42
N GLU A 103 13.02 22.12 -10.04
CA GLU A 103 13.07 21.80 -11.46
C GLU A 103 12.14 20.63 -11.82
N VAL A 104 12.23 19.52 -11.08
CA VAL A 104 11.39 18.33 -11.31
C VAL A 104 9.91 18.65 -11.13
N HIS A 105 9.54 19.46 -10.13
CA HIS A 105 8.17 19.93 -9.94
C HIS A 105 7.65 20.72 -11.14
N GLN A 106 8.46 21.65 -11.64
CA GLN A 106 8.09 22.46 -12.79
C GLN A 106 7.90 21.62 -14.05
N ILE A 107 8.76 20.61 -14.25
CA ILE A 107 8.66 19.70 -15.39
C ILE A 107 7.40 18.84 -15.30
N LEU A 108 7.19 18.15 -14.17
CA LEU A 108 6.09 17.20 -14.02
C LEU A 108 4.72 17.87 -13.81
N GLY A 109 4.69 19.12 -13.35
CA GLY A 109 3.45 19.84 -13.05
C GLY A 109 2.69 19.31 -11.84
N ILE A 110 3.34 18.49 -10.99
CA ILE A 110 2.73 17.89 -9.80
C ILE A 110 3.05 18.78 -8.59
N GLY A 111 2.03 19.40 -8.00
CA GLY A 111 2.18 20.27 -6.83
C GLY A 111 2.22 19.54 -5.48
N ASN A 112 1.77 18.28 -5.42
CA ASN A 112 1.74 17.50 -4.19
C ASN A 112 3.12 16.92 -3.87
N VAL A 113 3.71 17.36 -2.76
CA VAL A 113 4.98 16.87 -2.22
C VAL A 113 4.71 15.94 -1.04
N GLY A 114 5.31 14.76 -1.08
CA GLY A 114 5.07 13.72 -0.09
C GLY A 114 4.04 12.71 -0.61
N GLY A 115 4.41 11.43 -0.52
CA GLY A 115 3.69 10.32 -1.15
C GLY A 115 2.21 10.24 -0.80
N MET A 116 1.46 9.54 -1.64
CA MET A 116 0.09 9.17 -1.35
C MET A 116 0.12 8.39 -0.03
N GLY A 117 -0.59 8.86 0.99
CA GLY A 117 -0.40 8.37 2.36
C GLY A 117 -0.36 6.85 2.53
N ASN A 118 -0.98 6.07 1.63
CA ASN A 118 -0.79 4.62 1.51
C ASN A 118 -0.76 4.15 0.03
N TYR A 119 0.14 3.23 -0.30
CA TYR A 119 0.12 2.42 -1.53
C TYR A 119 -0.35 1.01 -1.20
N LEU A 120 -1.38 0.51 -1.88
CA LEU A 120 -2.00 -0.81 -1.60
C LEU A 120 -2.41 -1.00 -0.13
N GLY A 121 -2.76 0.09 0.56
CA GLY A 121 -3.13 0.07 1.97
C GLY A 121 -1.96 -0.04 2.95
N ILE A 122 -0.72 0.18 2.48
CA ILE A 122 0.50 0.25 3.29
C ILE A 122 1.11 1.65 3.17
N PRO A 123 1.56 2.28 4.27
CA PRO A 123 2.19 3.59 4.21
C PRO A 123 3.42 3.62 3.29
N GLU A 124 3.46 4.55 2.35
CA GLU A 124 4.56 4.72 1.37
C GLU A 124 5.87 5.17 2.04
N SER A 125 5.77 6.03 3.07
CA SER A 125 6.93 6.51 3.81
C SER A 125 7.12 5.72 5.11
N LEU A 126 8.10 4.81 5.13
CA LEU A 126 8.55 4.11 6.34
C LEU A 126 9.56 4.95 7.17
N GLY A 127 9.38 6.27 7.19
CA GLY A 127 10.22 7.21 7.94
C GLY A 127 9.76 7.37 9.39
N GLY A 128 10.68 7.26 10.36
CA GLY A 128 10.40 7.48 11.78
C GLY A 128 10.21 6.19 12.60
N ALA A 129 9.56 6.31 13.77
CA ALA A 129 9.39 5.18 14.68
C ALA A 129 8.48 4.10 14.06
N LYS A 130 9.04 2.90 13.81
CA LYS A 130 8.33 1.73 13.23
C LYS A 130 7.00 1.42 13.92
N THR A 131 6.88 1.70 15.21
CA THR A 131 5.64 1.52 15.99
C THR A 131 4.53 2.50 15.61
N LYS A 132 4.85 3.74 15.22
CA LYS A 132 3.87 4.71 14.72
C LYS A 132 3.40 4.35 13.32
N ILE A 133 4.31 3.89 12.47
CA ILE A 133 4.00 3.53 11.08
C ILE A 133 2.98 2.38 11.02
N PHE A 134 3.05 1.40 11.92
CA PHE A 134 2.08 0.28 11.95
C PHE A 134 0.89 0.51 12.88
N SER A 135 0.70 1.71 13.43
CA SER A 135 -0.44 2.02 14.30
C SER A 135 -1.78 1.90 13.57
N PHE A 136 -1.82 2.25 12.28
CA PHE A 136 -3.02 2.12 11.44
C PHE A 136 -3.60 0.70 11.44
N LEU A 137 -2.77 -0.34 11.59
CA LEU A 137 -3.24 -1.72 11.66
C LEU A 137 -4.05 -1.97 12.93
N VAL A 138 -3.56 -1.46 14.05
CA VAL A 138 -4.24 -1.57 15.34
C VAL A 138 -5.55 -0.80 15.26
N ASP A 139 -5.54 0.42 14.71
CA ASP A 139 -6.73 1.26 14.61
C ASP A 139 -7.78 0.63 13.68
N ARG A 140 -7.38 0.09 12.53
CA ARG A 140 -8.27 -0.58 11.58
C ARG A 140 -8.87 -1.85 12.18
N GLN A 141 -8.07 -2.62 12.91
CA GLN A 141 -8.53 -3.79 13.65
C GLN A 141 -9.56 -3.39 14.73
N GLN A 142 -9.24 -2.37 15.53
CA GLN A 142 -10.11 -1.89 16.60
C GLN A 142 -11.42 -1.33 16.04
N LYS A 143 -11.39 -0.59 14.92
CA LYS A 143 -12.60 -0.07 14.26
C LYS A 143 -13.53 -1.20 13.81
N ARG A 144 -12.98 -2.30 13.26
CA ARG A 144 -13.78 -3.49 12.89
C ARG A 144 -14.36 -4.19 14.11
N ILE A 145 -13.53 -4.42 15.14
CA ILE A 145 -13.95 -5.03 16.40
C ILE A 145 -15.06 -4.22 17.06
N ASN A 146 -14.89 -2.90 17.20
CA ASN A 146 -15.88 -2.00 17.79
C ASN A 146 -17.19 -2.01 17.00
N GLY A 147 -17.12 -2.09 15.67
CA GLY A 147 -18.30 -2.24 14.81
C GLY A 147 -19.05 -3.56 15.00
N TRP A 148 -18.44 -4.58 15.59
CA TRP A 148 -19.08 -5.85 15.90
C TRP A 148 -19.46 -6.00 17.37
N THR A 149 -18.85 -5.24 18.27
CA THR A 149 -19.23 -5.28 19.69
C THR A 149 -20.67 -4.83 19.97
N SER A 150 -21.29 -4.10 19.04
CA SER A 150 -22.72 -3.76 19.05
C SER A 150 -23.64 -4.89 18.57
N LYS A 151 -23.09 -5.98 18.02
CA LYS A 151 -23.84 -7.15 17.53
C LYS A 151 -23.76 -8.29 18.55
N TRP A 152 -24.89 -8.92 18.84
CA TRP A 152 -24.98 -10.09 19.71
C TRP A 152 -24.37 -11.30 19.00
N LEU A 153 -23.09 -11.56 19.25
CA LEU A 153 -22.32 -12.62 18.58
C LEU A 153 -22.08 -13.80 19.51
N SER A 154 -22.41 -15.01 19.05
CA SER A 154 -22.00 -16.24 19.71
C SER A 154 -20.48 -16.42 19.69
N LYS A 155 -19.95 -17.28 20.57
CA LYS A 155 -18.50 -17.58 20.59
C LYS A 155 -18.00 -18.13 19.24
N GLY A 156 -18.78 -19.00 18.59
CA GLY A 156 -18.47 -19.48 17.24
C GLY A 156 -18.48 -18.36 16.19
N GLY A 157 -19.44 -17.43 16.27
CA GLY A 157 -19.48 -16.25 15.39
C GLY A 157 -18.26 -15.34 15.57
N LYS A 158 -17.83 -15.14 16.82
CA LYS A 158 -16.59 -14.39 17.12
C LYS A 158 -15.35 -15.08 16.55
N GLU A 159 -15.27 -16.40 16.65
CA GLU A 159 -14.14 -17.18 16.12
C GLU A 159 -14.03 -17.02 14.60
N VAL A 160 -15.15 -17.16 13.89
CA VAL A 160 -15.20 -17.00 12.44
C VAL A 160 -14.75 -15.60 12.04
N LEU A 161 -15.27 -14.54 12.67
CA LEU A 161 -14.88 -13.15 12.38
C LEU A 161 -13.40 -12.88 12.67
N ILE A 162 -12.87 -13.44 13.76
CA ILE A 162 -11.45 -13.31 14.09
C ILE A 162 -10.62 -13.94 12.98
N LYS A 163 -10.91 -15.18 12.60
CA LYS A 163 -10.13 -15.93 11.60
C LYS A 163 -10.23 -15.34 10.20
N SER A 164 -11.44 -14.99 9.75
CA SER A 164 -11.66 -14.56 8.36
C SER A 164 -11.35 -13.08 8.13
N VAL A 165 -11.58 -12.22 9.12
CA VAL A 165 -11.49 -10.77 8.93
C VAL A 165 -10.36 -10.13 9.74
N VAL A 166 -10.21 -10.50 11.01
CA VAL A 166 -9.24 -9.87 11.91
C VAL A 166 -7.81 -10.33 11.62
N SER A 167 -7.61 -11.63 11.42
CA SER A 167 -6.30 -12.20 11.12
C SER A 167 -5.81 -11.85 9.71
N ALA A 168 -6.72 -11.63 8.76
CA ALA A 168 -6.36 -11.28 7.38
C ALA A 168 -5.60 -9.95 7.27
N LEU A 169 -5.97 -8.94 8.09
CA LEU A 169 -5.34 -7.62 8.08
C LEU A 169 -3.83 -7.66 8.41
N PRO A 170 -3.38 -8.20 9.56
CA PRO A 170 -1.97 -8.30 9.86
C PRO A 170 -1.27 -9.32 8.98
N MET A 171 -1.93 -10.39 8.51
CA MET A 171 -1.29 -11.34 7.58
C MET A 171 -0.83 -10.67 6.29
N HIS A 172 -1.67 -9.81 5.70
CA HIS A 172 -1.31 -9.06 4.50
C HIS A 172 -0.11 -8.12 4.71
N VAL A 173 -0.01 -7.45 5.86
CA VAL A 173 1.17 -6.60 6.12
C VAL A 173 2.39 -7.43 6.52
N MET A 174 2.19 -8.53 7.25
CA MET A 174 3.28 -9.43 7.67
C MET A 174 3.92 -10.17 6.49
N SER A 175 3.21 -10.37 5.37
CA SER A 175 3.81 -10.93 4.16
C SER A 175 4.86 -10.00 3.53
N CYS A 176 4.76 -8.69 3.77
CA CYS A 176 5.68 -7.69 3.22
C CYS A 176 6.66 -7.15 4.27
N PHE A 177 6.24 -7.04 5.54
CA PHE A 177 7.00 -6.37 6.59
C PHE A 177 7.04 -7.15 7.90
N ARG A 178 8.21 -7.16 8.54
CA ARG A 178 8.35 -7.66 9.90
C ARG A 178 7.80 -6.65 10.91
N LEU A 179 6.65 -6.97 11.51
CA LEU A 179 6.02 -6.10 12.51
C LEU A 179 6.81 -6.06 13.84
N PRO A 180 6.91 -4.89 14.51
CA PRO A 180 7.48 -4.78 15.85
C PRO A 180 6.69 -5.57 16.89
N LYS A 181 7.37 -6.18 17.87
CA LYS A 181 6.72 -6.93 18.97
C LYS A 181 5.64 -6.12 19.70
N GLY A 182 5.84 -4.82 19.87
CA GLY A 182 4.86 -3.94 20.50
C GLY A 182 3.54 -3.85 19.72
N VAL A 183 3.60 -3.84 18.39
CA VAL A 183 2.42 -3.81 17.51
C VAL A 183 1.72 -5.17 17.53
N THR A 184 2.47 -6.27 17.41
CA THR A 184 1.88 -7.62 17.46
C THR A 184 1.22 -7.92 18.81
N ASN A 185 1.77 -7.39 19.90
CA ASN A 185 1.18 -7.51 21.24
C ASN A 185 -0.15 -6.74 21.31
N LYS A 186 -0.20 -5.49 20.82
CA LYS A 186 -1.44 -4.71 20.76
C LYS A 186 -2.53 -5.40 19.94
N LEU A 187 -2.16 -5.93 18.76
CA LEU A 187 -3.09 -6.68 17.91
C LEU A 187 -3.63 -7.93 18.63
N SER A 188 -2.74 -8.69 19.30
CA SER A 188 -3.15 -9.88 20.07
C SER A 188 -4.06 -9.53 21.24
N SER A 189 -3.76 -8.44 21.95
CA SER A 189 -4.58 -7.93 23.03
C SER A 189 -5.98 -7.52 22.56
N ALA A 190 -6.09 -6.82 21.42
CA ALA A 190 -7.39 -6.44 20.86
C ALA A 190 -8.25 -7.67 20.51
N VAL A 191 -7.66 -8.69 19.88
CA VAL A 191 -8.36 -9.96 19.59
C VAL A 191 -8.79 -10.66 20.88
N SER A 192 -7.90 -10.72 21.87
CA SER A 192 -8.20 -11.36 23.15
C SER A 192 -9.36 -10.65 23.87
N ASN A 193 -9.31 -9.33 23.95
CA ASN A 193 -10.37 -8.52 24.55
C ASN A 193 -11.70 -8.72 23.82
N PHE A 194 -11.69 -8.77 22.47
CA PHE A 194 -12.90 -9.04 21.71
C PHE A 194 -13.48 -10.44 21.98
N TRP A 195 -12.62 -11.46 22.04
CA TRP A 195 -13.04 -12.83 22.34
C TRP A 195 -13.71 -12.94 23.71
N TRP A 196 -13.12 -12.32 24.73
CA TRP A 196 -13.59 -12.39 26.11
C TRP A 196 -14.72 -11.40 26.42
N SER A 197 -14.83 -10.29 25.69
CA SER A 197 -15.94 -9.34 25.85
C SER A 197 -17.30 -10.03 25.75
N ASN A 198 -18.28 -9.51 26.47
CA ASN A 198 -19.65 -9.98 26.41
C ASN A 198 -20.56 -8.77 26.14
N ASN A 199 -21.37 -8.83 25.09
CA ASN A 199 -22.43 -7.85 24.78
C ASN A 199 -22.01 -6.37 24.94
N GLY A 200 -20.91 -5.96 24.29
CA GLY A 200 -20.45 -4.57 24.32
C GLY A 200 -19.73 -4.12 25.60
N GLN A 201 -19.65 -4.96 26.63
CA GLN A 201 -18.85 -4.69 27.83
C GLN A 201 -17.36 -4.88 27.53
N THR A 202 -16.57 -3.83 27.76
CA THR A 202 -15.13 -3.75 27.44
C THR A 202 -14.25 -4.60 28.35
N ARG A 203 -14.78 -5.10 29.47
CA ARG A 203 -14.06 -5.94 30.44
C ARG A 203 -14.73 -7.31 30.61
N GLY A 204 -14.55 -8.16 29.61
CA GLY A 204 -14.86 -9.58 29.76
C GLY A 204 -13.83 -10.31 30.61
N MET A 205 -14.25 -11.28 31.43
CA MET A 205 -13.32 -12.07 32.25
C MET A 205 -12.54 -13.06 31.37
N HIS A 206 -11.21 -13.03 31.49
CA HIS A 206 -10.31 -13.94 30.76
C HIS A 206 -10.20 -15.28 31.51
N TRP A 207 -11.10 -16.22 31.21
CA TRP A 207 -11.14 -17.53 31.86
C TRP A 207 -9.92 -18.42 31.54
N LEU A 208 -9.27 -18.19 30.41
CA LEU A 208 -8.06 -18.89 29.99
C LEU A 208 -7.05 -17.90 29.42
N ALA A 209 -5.77 -18.10 29.76
CA ALA A 209 -4.70 -17.32 29.16
C ALA A 209 -4.74 -17.41 27.63
N TRP A 210 -4.67 -16.27 26.95
CA TRP A 210 -4.77 -16.21 25.48
C TRP A 210 -3.79 -17.16 24.78
N LYS A 211 -2.54 -17.22 25.26
CA LYS A 211 -1.51 -18.14 24.74
C LYS A 211 -1.87 -19.62 24.86
N LYS A 212 -2.64 -20.02 25.89
CA LYS A 212 -3.12 -21.39 26.06
C LYS A 212 -4.28 -21.66 25.10
N LEU A 213 -5.15 -20.68 24.89
CA LEU A 213 -6.29 -20.78 23.97
C LEU A 213 -5.86 -20.87 22.50
N CYS A 214 -4.79 -20.17 22.12
CA CYS A 214 -4.26 -20.21 20.75
C CYS A 214 -3.37 -21.43 20.45
N ARG A 215 -3.22 -22.39 21.36
CA ARG A 215 -2.51 -23.63 21.02
C ARG A 215 -3.35 -24.42 20.03
N HIS A 216 -2.66 -25.09 19.10
CA HIS A 216 -3.34 -26.07 18.26
C HIS A 216 -3.99 -27.11 19.17
N LYS A 217 -5.15 -27.66 18.78
CA LYS A 217 -5.64 -28.89 19.42
C LYS A 217 -4.61 -29.97 19.09
N ASN A 218 -3.68 -30.19 20.00
CA ASN A 218 -2.77 -31.31 20.20
C ASN A 218 -1.91 -30.99 21.44
#